data_AF-F4BWB2-F1
#
_entry.id   AF-F4BWB2-F1
#
_cell.length_a   1.000
_cell.length_b   1.000
_cell.length_c   1.000
_cell.angle_alpha   90.00
_cell.angle_beta   90.00
_cell.angle_gamma   90.00
#
_symmetry.space_group_name_H-M   'P 1'
#
loop_
_entity.id
_entity.type
_entity.pdbx_description
1 polymer ?
#
loop_
_entity_poly.entity_id
_entity_poly.type
_entity_poly.pdbx_seq_one_letter_code
_entity_poly.pdbx_strand_id
1 'polypeptide(L)'
;MKEISAIVMLTIAMLCASAMAESMSVNQTGISGNISERNPFQDVVQGYDHALQLDPGNASAWLGKAQVSQILGNQIESREYFQKALDATNGTLKDDSQDAKAWQAMGVALAGLARNEEAIGALERSIEISDQRLEENPEDIDSLWQKAVSYEALYMDYAAIKAYEKVIELNSSKSVGAWIRIADILFAKANGYNESVEAFNEAIRLMPDNASWAGGVVSDQGNSILRTDVWRDDDKILRVTIGSYNKSTKKFDFIQQIVSRPASTWLFRDNSIGFLQTRAEFAALAANRMQEKTDGWYKTSQELFKKASYEESVEALNRAIELDPQNATLWDAKASSLGIAASFDGNRSQYNESLKAQDKAIELDPGNSTLHIHKGFFIANLADLSGHKNESLYEEAIKEFDKALELDPMNEEAWTYKASVLDTRLNKSAEALLAYDKAIDLDGENAIDNESLSNAWSGKGTALAKLGRYNESFEAFDKAIELNLQASAFVWLAKGDALNQSGRYEEAAFAYDKVVEQNPDSSQALIAHAYGSKGDALSAWGKYDEAVIAYDNAIENYPSEPMGAQTWHKKGIALQALGRTSDADAAFAKAKELGYEK
;
A
#
# COMPACT_ATOMS: atom_id res chain seq x y z
N MET A 1 18.55 -1.32 43.28
CA MET A 1 19.36 -0.55 42.29
C MET A 1 20.82 -0.98 42.23
N LYS A 2 21.59 -1.03 43.34
CA LYS A 2 23.01 -1.45 43.30
C LYS A 2 23.23 -2.93 42.90
N GLU A 3 22.38 -3.85 43.34
CA GLU A 3 22.47 -5.28 42.96
C GLU A 3 22.09 -5.55 41.51
N ILE A 4 21.07 -4.85 41.00
CA ILE A 4 20.67 -4.90 39.58
C ILE A 4 21.82 -4.41 38.68
N SER A 5 22.51 -3.33 39.08
CA SER A 5 23.67 -2.81 38.37
C SER A 5 24.85 -3.79 38.34
N ALA A 6 25.06 -4.57 39.40
CA ALA A 6 26.14 -5.56 39.47
C ALA A 6 25.84 -6.80 38.62
N ILE A 7 24.59 -7.27 38.60
CA ILE A 7 24.14 -8.40 37.77
C ILE A 7 24.19 -8.01 36.29
N VAL A 8 23.74 -6.81 35.93
CA VAL A 8 23.82 -6.28 34.55
C VAL A 8 25.28 -6.22 34.08
N MET A 9 26.22 -5.73 34.91
CA MET A 9 27.64 -5.70 34.54
C MET A 9 28.29 -7.09 34.44
N LEU A 10 27.94 -8.04 35.32
CA LEU A 10 28.40 -9.43 35.23
C LEU A 10 27.85 -10.16 34.00
N THR A 11 26.64 -9.82 33.57
CA THR A 11 25.99 -10.44 32.41
C THR A 11 26.54 -9.86 31.10
N ILE A 12 26.78 -8.54 31.03
CA ILE A 12 27.48 -7.87 29.94
C ILE A 12 28.91 -8.44 29.78
N ALA A 13 29.59 -8.68 30.90
CA ALA A 13 30.90 -9.31 30.94
C ALA A 13 30.90 -10.74 30.32
N MET A 14 29.90 -11.57 30.61
CA MET A 14 29.79 -12.92 30.03
C MET A 14 29.47 -12.91 28.51
N LEU A 15 28.92 -11.81 27.98
CA LEU A 15 28.48 -11.69 26.58
C LEU A 15 29.57 -11.15 25.64
N CYS A 16 30.47 -10.30 26.11
CA CYS A 16 31.67 -9.94 25.35
C CYS A 16 32.56 -11.18 25.08
N ALA A 17 32.51 -12.19 25.96
CA ALA A 17 33.16 -13.48 25.76
C ALA A 17 32.59 -14.29 24.57
N SER A 18 31.30 -14.16 24.25
CA SER A 18 30.69 -14.87 23.11
C SER A 18 30.91 -14.17 21.76
N ALA A 19 30.95 -12.83 21.73
CA ALA A 19 31.30 -12.05 20.53
C ALA A 19 32.71 -12.35 20.01
N MET A 20 33.65 -12.68 20.91
CA MET A 20 35.00 -13.16 20.61
C MET A 20 35.03 -14.43 19.75
N ALA A 21 34.05 -15.30 19.92
CA ALA A 21 33.99 -16.60 19.27
C ALA A 21 33.34 -16.54 17.87
N GLU A 22 32.78 -15.40 17.47
CA GLU A 22 32.27 -15.15 16.11
C GLU A 22 33.33 -14.50 15.20
N SER A 23 34.24 -13.67 15.74
CA SER A 23 35.32 -13.05 14.96
C SER A 23 36.52 -13.98 14.70
N MET A 24 36.52 -15.18 15.29
CA MET A 24 37.64 -16.11 15.21
C MET A 24 37.17 -17.47 14.70
N SER A 25 37.72 -17.94 13.57
CA SER A 25 37.60 -19.35 13.19
C SER A 25 38.18 -20.19 14.34
N VAL A 26 37.36 -21.09 14.90
CA VAL A 26 37.57 -21.78 16.19
C VAL A 26 38.87 -22.63 16.27
N ASN A 27 39.64 -22.75 15.19
CA ASN A 27 40.81 -23.62 15.14
C ASN A 27 42.18 -22.96 15.44
N GLN A 28 42.29 -21.66 15.74
CA GLN A 28 43.61 -21.02 15.81
C GLN A 28 44.19 -20.60 17.16
N THR A 29 43.48 -20.59 18.31
CA THR A 29 44.11 -20.02 19.53
C THR A 29 43.96 -20.77 20.86
N GLY A 30 43.33 -21.94 20.94
CA GLY A 30 43.46 -22.81 22.13
C GLY A 30 43.18 -22.12 23.49
N ILE A 31 42.26 -21.15 23.54
CA ILE A 31 41.91 -20.45 24.78
C ILE A 31 40.74 -21.18 25.45
N SER A 32 41.06 -22.26 26.16
CA SER A 32 40.15 -22.99 27.06
C SER A 32 40.57 -22.82 28.52
N GLY A 33 40.52 -21.60 29.04
CA GLY A 33 40.92 -21.32 30.42
C GLY A 33 40.26 -20.10 31.06
N ASN A 34 39.48 -20.36 32.10
CA ASN A 34 39.00 -19.46 33.16
C ASN A 34 38.57 -18.03 32.76
N ILE A 35 37.26 -17.88 32.55
CA ILE A 35 36.55 -16.63 32.24
C ILE A 35 36.39 -15.72 33.49
N SER A 36 36.83 -16.14 34.69
CA SER A 36 36.50 -15.44 35.95
C SER A 36 37.39 -14.24 36.32
N GLU A 37 38.45 -13.93 35.58
CA GLU A 37 39.40 -12.85 35.94
C GLU A 37 39.75 -11.85 34.81
N ARG A 38 39.25 -12.02 33.59
CA ARG A 38 39.58 -11.12 32.46
C ARG A 38 38.52 -10.05 32.23
N ASN A 39 38.94 -8.83 31.89
CA ASN A 39 38.05 -7.78 31.42
C ASN A 39 37.56 -8.14 30.00
N PRO A 40 36.29 -8.51 29.82
CA PRO A 40 35.80 -9.07 28.56
C PRO A 40 35.83 -8.09 27.40
N PHE A 41 35.79 -6.78 27.71
CA PHE A 41 35.92 -5.74 26.71
C PHE A 41 37.34 -5.65 26.14
N GLN A 42 38.38 -5.94 26.94
CA GLN A 42 39.76 -5.93 26.46
C GLN A 42 40.00 -7.06 25.46
N ASP A 43 39.42 -8.23 25.69
CA ASP A 43 39.57 -9.36 24.80
C ASP A 43 38.79 -9.14 23.47
N VAL A 44 37.64 -8.45 23.48
CA VAL A 44 36.94 -8.02 22.25
C VAL A 44 37.77 -7.00 21.45
N VAL A 45 38.37 -6.01 22.13
CA VAL A 45 39.26 -5.04 21.48
C VAL A 45 40.47 -5.74 20.85
N GLN A 46 41.04 -6.77 21.50
CA GLN A 46 42.13 -7.58 20.95
C GLN A 46 41.71 -8.34 19.67
N GLY A 47 40.48 -8.85 19.62
CA GLY A 47 39.94 -9.50 18.41
C GLY A 47 39.90 -8.54 17.22
N TYR A 48 39.44 -7.31 17.43
CA TYR A 48 39.47 -6.28 16.38
C TYR A 48 40.89 -5.85 16.03
N ASP A 49 41.79 -5.73 17.00
CA ASP A 49 43.19 -5.42 16.74
C ASP A 49 43.86 -6.48 15.85
N HIS A 50 43.55 -7.76 16.06
CA HIS A 50 44.05 -8.83 15.21
C HIS A 50 43.48 -8.74 13.78
N ALA A 51 42.17 -8.49 13.64
CA ALA A 51 41.56 -8.28 12.32
C ALA A 51 42.19 -7.10 11.57
N LEU A 52 42.53 -6.02 12.28
CA LEU A 52 43.16 -4.82 11.72
C LEU A 52 44.64 -4.99 11.42
N GLN A 53 45.34 -5.92 12.09
CA GLN A 53 46.70 -6.32 11.70
C GLN A 53 46.71 -7.06 10.37
N LEU A 54 45.67 -7.85 10.10
CA LEU A 54 45.51 -8.59 8.84
C LEU A 54 45.01 -7.67 7.71
N ASP A 55 44.05 -6.80 8.02
CA ASP A 55 43.47 -5.84 7.09
C ASP A 55 43.23 -4.48 7.77
N PRO A 56 44.18 -3.54 7.65
CA PRO A 56 44.03 -2.18 8.18
C PRO A 56 42.87 -1.40 7.56
N GLY A 57 42.39 -1.80 6.38
CA GLY A 57 41.25 -1.22 5.66
C GLY A 57 39.90 -1.79 6.08
N ASN A 58 39.84 -2.68 7.07
CA ASN A 58 38.60 -3.28 7.52
C ASN A 58 37.74 -2.28 8.32
N ALA A 59 36.85 -1.58 7.61
CA ALA A 59 35.92 -0.62 8.20
C ALA A 59 35.04 -1.22 9.31
N SER A 60 34.61 -2.48 9.17
CA SER A 60 33.76 -3.14 10.18
C SER A 60 34.50 -3.37 11.50
N ALA A 61 35.80 -3.69 11.44
CA ALA A 61 36.62 -3.83 12.63
C ALA A 61 36.87 -2.47 13.32
N TRP A 62 37.10 -1.40 12.56
CA TRP A 62 37.23 -0.05 13.12
C TRP A 62 35.94 0.45 13.78
N LEU A 63 34.79 0.26 13.11
CA LEU A 63 33.48 0.54 13.71
C LEU A 63 33.32 -0.19 15.03
N GLY A 64 33.71 -1.46 15.06
CA GLY A 64 33.58 -2.27 16.27
C GLY A 64 34.39 -1.77 17.45
N LYS A 65 35.63 -1.37 17.22
CA LYS A 65 36.45 -0.71 18.24
C LYS A 65 35.85 0.61 18.71
N ALA A 66 35.31 1.41 17.79
CA ALA A 66 34.70 2.70 18.11
C ALA A 66 33.53 2.53 19.08
N GLN A 67 32.70 1.53 18.86
CA GLN A 67 31.52 1.24 19.66
C GLN A 67 31.86 0.66 21.04
N VAL A 68 32.80 -0.28 21.12
CA VAL A 68 33.26 -0.79 22.42
C VAL A 68 33.86 0.33 23.26
N SER A 69 34.66 1.21 22.64
CA SER A 69 35.22 2.38 23.32
C SER A 69 34.15 3.35 23.81
N GLN A 70 33.06 3.50 23.04
CA GLN A 70 31.91 4.30 23.43
C GLN A 70 31.21 3.74 24.68
N ILE A 71 30.95 2.43 24.72
CA ILE A 71 30.34 1.73 25.87
C ILE A 71 31.20 1.88 27.13
N LEU A 72 32.52 1.84 26.97
CA LEU A 72 33.48 2.04 28.05
C LEU A 72 33.60 3.50 28.50
N GLY A 73 32.93 4.44 27.84
CA GLY A 73 33.00 5.88 28.13
C GLY A 73 34.24 6.58 27.56
N ASN A 74 35.05 5.90 26.75
CA ASN A 74 36.25 6.43 26.11
C ASN A 74 35.89 7.23 24.84
N GLN A 75 35.30 8.40 25.04
CA GLN A 75 34.76 9.25 23.95
C GLN A 75 35.81 9.67 22.90
N ILE A 76 37.05 9.94 23.32
CA ILE A 76 38.12 10.38 22.42
C ILE A 76 38.54 9.24 21.49
N GLU A 77 38.88 8.07 22.05
CA GLU A 77 39.26 6.88 21.27
C GLU A 77 38.11 6.44 20.35
N SER A 78 36.87 6.50 20.84
CA SER A 78 35.69 6.18 20.05
C SER A 78 35.59 7.05 18.79
N ARG A 79 35.73 8.38 18.92
CA ARG A 79 35.72 9.29 17.77
C ARG A 79 36.87 9.04 16.81
N GLU A 80 38.08 8.77 17.32
CA GLU A 80 39.23 8.43 16.46
C GLU A 80 38.98 7.16 15.66
N TYR A 81 38.39 6.13 16.27
CA TYR A 81 38.08 4.88 15.57
C TYR A 81 36.94 5.04 14.56
N PHE A 82 35.92 5.87 14.83
CA PHE A 82 34.93 6.24 13.82
C PHE A 82 35.55 6.98 12.63
N GLN A 83 36.53 7.86 12.87
CA GLN A 83 37.25 8.52 11.77
C GLN A 83 38.05 7.52 10.94
N LYS A 84 38.73 6.56 11.57
CA LYS A 84 39.44 5.49 10.84
C LYS A 84 38.50 4.59 10.03
N ALA A 85 37.32 4.29 10.57
CA ALA A 85 36.30 3.57 9.83
C ALA A 85 35.84 4.37 8.59
N LEU A 86 35.63 5.68 8.75
CA LEU A 86 35.25 6.57 7.65
C LEU A 86 36.34 6.63 6.56
N ASP A 87 37.61 6.75 6.95
CA ASP A 87 38.74 6.76 6.02
C ASP A 87 38.85 5.44 5.24
N ALA A 88 38.66 4.30 5.94
CA ALA A 88 38.62 2.98 5.33
C ALA A 88 37.48 2.86 4.32
N THR A 89 36.25 3.29 4.67
CA THR A 89 35.11 3.26 3.74
C THR A 89 35.31 4.16 2.53
N ASN A 90 35.93 5.34 2.71
CA ASN A 90 36.27 6.21 1.58
C ASN A 90 37.27 5.56 0.63
N GLY A 91 38.23 4.79 1.17
CA GLY A 91 39.14 3.97 0.38
C GLY A 91 38.38 2.94 -0.46
N THR A 92 37.51 2.14 0.17
CA THR A 92 36.69 1.13 -0.53
C THR A 92 35.80 1.76 -1.59
N LEU A 93 35.11 2.87 -1.28
CA LEU A 93 34.18 3.53 -2.21
C LEU A 93 34.87 4.24 -3.38
N LYS A 94 36.15 4.57 -3.24
CA LYS A 94 36.98 5.07 -4.34
C LYS A 94 37.25 3.97 -5.37
N ASP A 95 37.42 2.74 -4.91
CA ASP A 95 37.69 1.57 -5.75
C ASP A 95 36.39 0.96 -6.30
N ASP A 96 35.34 0.89 -5.47
CA ASP A 96 33.99 0.44 -5.83
C ASP A 96 32.91 1.37 -5.27
N SER A 97 32.48 2.32 -6.10
CA SER A 97 31.39 3.26 -5.74
C SER A 97 30.02 2.60 -5.55
N GLN A 98 29.86 1.35 -5.99
CA GLN A 98 28.61 0.58 -5.88
C GLN A 98 28.64 -0.43 -4.72
N ASP A 99 29.60 -0.35 -3.80
CA ASP A 99 29.60 -1.18 -2.60
C ASP A 99 28.59 -0.66 -1.56
N ALA A 100 27.39 -1.25 -1.57
CA ALA A 100 26.32 -0.92 -0.61
C ALA A 100 26.73 -1.12 0.86
N LYS A 101 27.61 -2.08 1.15
CA LYS A 101 28.09 -2.37 2.51
C LYS A 101 29.08 -1.30 2.97
N ALA A 102 29.93 -0.81 2.07
CA ALA A 102 30.84 0.30 2.36
C ALA A 102 30.06 1.61 2.62
N TRP A 103 29.02 1.89 1.82
CA TRP A 103 28.10 3.03 2.06
C TRP A 103 27.40 2.93 3.42
N GLN A 104 26.94 1.73 3.80
CA GLN A 104 26.34 1.50 5.11
C GLN A 104 27.34 1.74 6.26
N ALA A 105 28.53 1.16 6.17
CA ALA A 105 29.58 1.36 7.16
C ALA A 105 29.97 2.84 7.29
N MET A 106 29.97 3.57 6.17
CA MET A 106 30.22 5.02 6.15
C MET A 106 29.12 5.78 6.88
N GLY A 107 27.84 5.43 6.65
CA GLY A 107 26.71 6.02 7.37
C GLY A 107 26.83 5.85 8.88
N VAL A 108 27.19 4.65 9.34
CA VAL A 108 27.42 4.34 10.75
C VAL A 108 28.59 5.17 11.33
N ALA A 109 29.70 5.28 10.59
CA ALA A 109 30.86 6.06 11.01
C ALA A 109 30.53 7.57 11.13
N LEU A 110 29.83 8.12 10.13
CA LEU A 110 29.40 9.52 10.11
C LEU A 110 28.43 9.83 11.26
N ALA A 111 27.50 8.93 11.55
CA ALA A 111 26.58 9.07 12.69
C ALA A 111 27.35 9.08 14.03
N GLY A 112 28.34 8.19 14.19
CA GLY A 112 29.24 8.19 15.36
C GLY A 112 30.06 9.48 15.52
N LEU A 113 30.33 10.18 14.43
CA LEU A 113 31.00 11.49 14.40
C LEU A 113 30.03 12.68 14.55
N ALA A 114 28.73 12.43 14.74
CA ALA A 114 27.65 13.42 14.77
C ALA A 114 27.48 14.21 13.47
N ARG A 115 27.80 13.60 12.31
CA ARG A 115 27.57 14.14 10.96
C ARG A 115 26.29 13.55 10.38
N ASN A 116 25.16 13.87 11.03
CA ASN A 116 23.88 13.16 10.85
C ASN A 116 23.31 13.25 9.42
N GLU A 117 23.36 14.41 8.77
CA GLU A 117 22.86 14.56 7.40
C GLU A 117 23.64 13.70 6.39
N GLU A 118 24.96 13.72 6.48
CA GLU A 118 25.84 12.93 5.62
C GLU A 118 25.68 11.42 5.92
N ALA A 119 25.48 11.07 7.19
CA ALA A 119 25.22 9.70 7.60
C ALA A 119 23.93 9.15 6.98
N ILE A 120 22.84 9.93 7.02
CA ILE A 120 21.56 9.55 6.39
C ILE A 120 21.76 9.43 4.88
N GLY A 121 22.41 10.39 4.23
CA GLY A 121 22.69 10.33 2.80
C GLY A 121 23.48 9.09 2.38
N ALA A 122 24.45 8.65 3.20
CA ALA A 122 25.20 7.43 2.94
C ALA A 122 24.35 6.15 3.06
N LEU A 123 23.45 6.10 4.05
CA LEU A 123 22.51 4.98 4.23
C LEU A 123 21.46 4.94 3.11
N GLU A 124 20.99 6.10 2.66
CA GLU A 124 20.10 6.20 1.49
C GLU A 124 20.79 5.67 0.23
N ARG A 125 22.06 6.03 0.02
CA ARG A 125 22.82 5.52 -1.13
C ARG A 125 23.00 4.00 -1.08
N SER A 126 23.19 3.44 0.12
CA SER A 126 23.22 1.98 0.34
C SER A 126 21.89 1.32 -0.05
N ILE A 127 20.75 1.93 0.30
CA ILE A 127 19.41 1.45 -0.07
C ILE A 127 19.21 1.52 -1.59
N GLU A 128 19.53 2.65 -2.23
CA GLU A 128 19.38 2.83 -3.68
C GLU A 128 20.16 1.79 -4.49
N ILE A 129 21.40 1.51 -4.10
CA ILE A 129 22.23 0.48 -4.76
C ILE A 129 21.59 -0.90 -4.58
N SER A 130 21.07 -1.18 -3.39
CA SER A 130 20.41 -2.45 -3.10
C SER A 130 19.12 -2.59 -3.92
N ASP A 131 18.32 -1.52 -4.05
CA ASP A 131 17.12 -1.49 -4.86
C ASP A 131 17.41 -1.74 -6.34
N GLN A 132 18.43 -1.09 -6.91
CA GLN A 132 18.86 -1.31 -8.29
C GLN A 132 19.22 -2.79 -8.56
N ARG A 133 19.92 -3.43 -7.61
CA ARG A 133 20.26 -4.86 -7.72
C ARG A 133 19.03 -5.76 -7.59
N LEU A 134 18.07 -5.38 -6.76
CA LEU A 134 16.83 -6.13 -6.56
C LEU A 134 15.85 -5.99 -7.74
N GLU A 135 15.91 -4.88 -8.48
CA GLU A 135 15.20 -4.73 -9.75
C GLU A 135 15.72 -5.73 -10.80
N GLU A 136 17.04 -5.98 -10.83
CA GLU A 136 17.65 -6.99 -11.70
C GLU A 136 17.45 -8.42 -11.19
N ASN A 137 17.56 -8.63 -9.87
CA ASN A 137 17.43 -9.91 -9.20
C ASN A 137 16.67 -9.78 -7.86
N PRO A 138 15.34 -9.95 -7.84
CA PRO A 138 14.53 -9.81 -6.63
C PRO A 138 14.87 -10.79 -5.49
N GLU A 139 15.59 -11.86 -5.79
CA GLU A 139 16.00 -12.89 -4.84
C GLU A 139 17.46 -12.73 -4.36
N ASP A 140 18.11 -11.60 -4.65
CA ASP A 140 19.44 -11.29 -4.11
C ASP A 140 19.41 -11.07 -2.59
N ILE A 141 19.70 -12.15 -1.86
CA ILE A 141 19.77 -12.22 -0.40
C ILE A 141 20.75 -11.19 0.19
N ASP A 142 21.85 -10.89 -0.49
CA ASP A 142 22.83 -9.93 0.01
C ASP A 142 22.30 -8.51 -0.07
N SER A 143 21.68 -8.14 -1.20
CA SER A 143 21.05 -6.83 -1.37
C SER A 143 19.84 -6.66 -0.46
N LEU A 144 18.99 -7.68 -0.27
CA LEU A 144 17.90 -7.66 0.72
C LEU A 144 18.42 -7.41 2.14
N TRP A 145 19.50 -8.10 2.53
CA TRP A 145 20.11 -7.92 3.84
C TRP A 145 20.67 -6.51 4.03
N GLN A 146 21.39 -5.98 3.02
CA GLN A 146 21.94 -4.62 3.10
C GLN A 146 20.83 -3.57 3.21
N LYS A 147 19.79 -3.70 2.38
CA LYS A 147 18.59 -2.86 2.42
C LYS A 147 17.95 -2.87 3.81
N ALA A 148 17.74 -4.06 4.38
CA ALA A 148 17.13 -4.23 5.71
C ALA A 148 17.93 -3.55 6.83
N VAL A 149 19.26 -3.74 6.86
CA VAL A 149 20.12 -3.12 7.88
C VAL A 149 20.17 -1.60 7.72
N SER A 150 20.18 -1.09 6.49
CA SER A 150 20.17 0.36 6.25
C SER A 150 18.83 1.00 6.65
N TYR A 151 17.69 0.32 6.46
CA TYR A 151 16.41 0.73 7.03
C TYR A 151 16.39 0.68 8.55
N GLU A 152 16.93 -0.39 9.16
CA GLU A 152 17.03 -0.49 10.62
C GLU A 152 17.82 0.70 11.20
N ALA A 153 18.91 1.09 10.53
CA ALA A 153 19.75 2.23 10.88
C ALA A 153 19.01 3.59 10.79
N LEU A 154 18.06 3.70 9.87
CA LEU A 154 17.23 4.88 9.65
C LEU A 154 15.95 4.88 10.51
N TYR A 155 15.80 3.95 11.45
CA TYR A 155 14.59 3.78 12.28
C TYR A 155 13.32 3.47 11.47
N MET A 156 13.49 2.86 10.30
CA MET A 156 12.39 2.43 9.41
C MET A 156 12.00 0.99 9.72
N ASP A 157 11.46 0.78 10.92
CA ASP A 157 11.22 -0.55 11.51
C ASP A 157 10.40 -1.46 10.59
N TYR A 158 9.37 -0.93 9.94
CA TYR A 158 8.51 -1.70 9.05
C TYR A 158 9.25 -2.13 7.77
N ALA A 159 9.92 -1.19 7.09
CA ALA A 159 10.69 -1.48 5.89
C ALA A 159 11.82 -2.49 6.17
N ALA A 160 12.50 -2.33 7.32
CA ALA A 160 13.51 -3.26 7.80
C ALA A 160 12.95 -4.67 8.01
N ILE A 161 11.84 -4.79 8.76
CA ILE A 161 11.18 -6.08 9.01
C ILE A 161 10.76 -6.74 7.70
N LYS A 162 10.12 -6.01 6.77
CA LYS A 162 9.68 -6.54 5.48
C LYS A 162 10.83 -7.09 4.65
N ALA A 163 11.96 -6.38 4.61
CA ALA A 163 13.15 -6.85 3.93
C ALA A 163 13.76 -8.10 4.61
N TYR A 164 13.77 -8.17 5.94
CA TYR A 164 14.18 -9.37 6.68
C TYR A 164 13.25 -10.57 6.48
N GLU A 165 11.94 -10.36 6.45
CA GLU A 165 10.95 -11.39 6.14
C GLU A 165 11.21 -11.98 4.75
N LYS A 166 11.57 -11.15 3.77
CA LYS A 166 11.94 -11.64 2.43
C LYS A 166 13.19 -12.52 2.45
N VAL A 167 14.19 -12.19 3.26
CA VAL A 167 15.39 -13.03 3.47
C VAL A 167 15.03 -14.38 4.10
N ILE A 168 14.03 -14.41 4.99
CA ILE A 168 13.52 -15.62 5.64
C ILE A 168 12.72 -16.48 4.66
N GLU A 169 11.85 -15.87 3.84
CA GLU A 169 11.07 -16.58 2.80
C GLU A 169 11.95 -17.33 1.82
N LEU A 170 13.12 -16.77 1.48
CA LEU A 170 14.10 -17.39 0.58
C LEU A 170 14.92 -18.51 1.24
N ASN A 171 14.65 -18.83 2.52
CA ASN A 171 15.30 -19.89 3.29
C ASN A 171 16.83 -19.86 3.18
N SER A 172 17.41 -18.68 3.40
CA SER A 172 18.84 -18.44 3.27
C SER A 172 19.61 -18.74 4.55
N SER A 173 20.95 -18.81 4.47
CA SER A 173 21.83 -18.86 5.64
C SER A 173 21.72 -17.62 6.54
N LYS A 174 21.14 -16.52 6.04
CA LYS A 174 20.90 -15.28 6.79
C LYS A 174 19.58 -15.28 7.55
N SER A 175 18.71 -16.29 7.37
CA SER A 175 17.38 -16.35 8.01
C SER A 175 17.45 -16.29 9.54
N VAL A 176 18.45 -16.95 10.14
CA VAL A 176 18.69 -16.88 11.60
C VAL A 176 18.98 -15.44 12.02
N GLY A 177 19.88 -14.77 11.30
CA GLY A 177 20.21 -13.37 11.55
C GLY A 177 19.02 -12.43 11.35
N ALA A 178 18.17 -12.70 10.34
CA ALA A 178 16.98 -11.92 10.05
C ALA A 178 15.94 -12.01 11.17
N TRP A 179 15.69 -13.22 11.70
CA TRP A 179 14.81 -13.40 12.86
C TRP A 179 15.32 -12.69 14.11
N ILE A 180 16.64 -12.74 14.37
CA ILE A 180 17.25 -11.99 15.48
C ILE A 180 17.02 -10.49 15.31
N ARG A 181 17.21 -9.97 14.10
CA ARG A 181 16.98 -8.54 13.78
C ARG A 181 15.54 -8.12 13.99
N ILE A 182 14.59 -8.92 13.50
CA ILE A 182 13.15 -8.69 13.69
C ILE A 182 12.82 -8.68 15.19
N ALA A 183 13.32 -9.66 15.94
CA ALA A 183 13.12 -9.74 17.38
C ALA A 183 13.62 -8.48 18.11
N ASP A 184 14.76 -7.95 17.69
CA ASP A 184 15.36 -6.75 18.27
C ASP A 184 14.57 -5.48 17.93
N ILE A 185 14.06 -5.39 16.69
CA ILE A 185 13.18 -4.30 16.28
C ILE A 185 11.89 -4.32 17.10
N LEU A 186 11.25 -5.49 17.22
CA LEU A 186 10.01 -5.68 17.98
C LEU A 186 10.18 -5.40 19.46
N PHE A 187 11.33 -5.77 20.05
CA PHE A 187 11.60 -5.51 21.48
C PHE A 187 11.56 -4.02 21.83
N ALA A 188 12.00 -3.17 20.90
CA ALA A 188 12.00 -1.73 21.09
C ALA A 188 10.61 -1.10 20.98
N LYS A 189 9.61 -1.80 20.42
CA LYS A 189 8.24 -1.31 20.30
C LYS A 189 7.49 -1.41 21.63
N ALA A 190 6.59 -0.47 21.88
CA ALA A 190 5.72 -0.51 23.05
C ALA A 190 4.87 -1.80 23.04
N ASN A 191 5.00 -2.61 24.09
CA ASN A 191 4.37 -3.93 24.24
C ASN A 191 4.86 -5.03 23.26
N GLY A 192 5.88 -4.80 22.43
CA GLY A 192 6.35 -5.77 21.42
C GLY A 192 7.22 -6.92 21.95
N TYR A 193 7.25 -7.13 23.27
CA TYR A 193 8.13 -8.13 23.88
C TYR A 193 7.72 -9.57 23.51
N ASN A 194 6.43 -9.86 23.44
CA ASN A 194 5.97 -11.23 23.15
C ASN A 194 6.34 -11.60 21.71
N GLU A 195 6.05 -10.71 20.77
CA GLU A 195 6.39 -10.84 19.35
C GLU A 195 7.91 -10.93 19.16
N SER A 196 8.68 -10.16 19.96
CA SER A 196 10.14 -10.28 20.02
C SER A 196 10.62 -11.65 20.49
N VAL A 197 9.97 -12.24 21.49
CA VAL A 197 10.30 -13.59 21.97
C VAL A 197 9.96 -14.64 20.92
N GLU A 198 8.80 -14.52 20.29
CA GLU A 198 8.37 -15.42 19.20
C GLU A 198 9.35 -15.40 18.04
N ALA A 199 9.68 -14.22 17.52
CA ALA A 199 10.68 -14.06 16.46
C ALA A 199 12.05 -14.65 16.84
N PHE A 200 12.50 -14.45 18.09
CA PHE A 200 13.77 -15.00 18.55
C PHE A 200 13.73 -16.53 18.69
N ASN A 201 12.59 -17.09 19.09
CA ASN A 201 12.42 -18.54 19.14
C ASN A 201 12.44 -19.17 17.74
N GLU A 202 11.91 -18.49 16.71
CA GLU A 202 12.07 -18.93 15.33
C GLU A 202 13.54 -18.92 14.89
N ALA A 203 14.33 -17.92 15.30
CA ALA A 203 15.78 -17.92 15.05
C ALA A 203 16.45 -19.17 15.62
N ILE A 204 16.13 -19.52 16.87
CA ILE A 204 16.70 -20.67 17.58
C ILE A 204 16.32 -21.99 16.93
N ARG A 205 15.07 -22.13 16.45
CA ARG A 205 14.63 -23.34 15.74
C ARG A 205 15.43 -23.62 14.47
N LEU A 206 15.98 -22.59 13.85
CA LEU A 206 16.79 -22.70 12.63
C LEU A 206 18.28 -22.92 12.92
N MET A 207 18.72 -22.82 14.18
CA MET A 207 20.09 -23.12 14.59
C MET A 207 20.28 -24.64 14.78
N PRO A 208 21.54 -25.15 14.72
CA PRO A 208 21.83 -26.56 15.01
C PRO A 208 21.35 -26.99 16.42
N ASP A 209 21.20 -28.31 16.63
CA ASP A 209 20.55 -29.00 17.78
C ASP A 209 20.97 -28.58 19.21
N ASN A 210 21.93 -27.67 19.35
CA ASN A 210 22.52 -27.23 20.61
C ASN A 210 21.95 -25.89 21.11
N ALA A 211 21.18 -25.19 20.28
CA ALA A 211 20.56 -23.92 20.64
C ALA A 211 19.37 -24.15 21.59
N SER A 212 19.37 -23.45 22.73
CA SER A 212 18.36 -23.65 23.77
C SER A 212 17.91 -22.35 24.43
N TRP A 213 16.66 -22.36 24.90
CA TRP A 213 16.08 -21.33 25.75
C TRP A 213 15.96 -21.85 27.18
N ALA A 214 16.40 -21.05 28.14
CA ALA A 214 16.22 -21.27 29.57
C ALA A 214 15.59 -20.01 30.18
N GLY A 215 14.29 -20.06 30.41
CA GLY A 215 13.55 -19.00 31.11
C GLY A 215 13.06 -19.44 32.49
N GLY A 216 13.04 -18.52 33.44
CA GLY A 216 12.66 -18.82 34.82
C GLY A 216 12.16 -17.61 35.60
N VAL A 217 11.25 -17.89 36.55
CA VAL A 217 10.87 -16.95 37.60
C VAL A 217 12.00 -16.91 38.62
N VAL A 218 12.69 -15.79 38.69
CA VAL A 218 13.81 -15.55 39.62
C VAL A 218 13.28 -15.18 41.01
N SER A 219 12.18 -14.44 41.07
CA SER A 219 11.49 -14.17 42.33
C SER A 219 10.01 -13.87 42.09
N ASP A 220 9.16 -14.32 43.02
CA ASP A 220 7.74 -13.99 43.06
C ASP A 220 7.48 -13.04 44.24
N GLN A 221 7.21 -11.77 43.93
CA GLN A 221 6.93 -10.71 44.92
C GLN A 221 5.43 -10.41 45.00
N GLY A 222 4.60 -11.46 44.99
CA GLY A 222 3.15 -11.35 45.09
C GLY A 222 2.53 -10.90 43.77
N ASN A 223 2.44 -9.58 43.55
CA ASN A 223 1.84 -8.99 42.35
C ASN A 223 2.81 -8.80 41.18
N SER A 224 4.12 -8.89 41.44
CA SER A 224 5.17 -8.82 40.43
C SER A 224 6.03 -10.09 40.43
N ILE A 225 6.40 -10.53 39.23
CA ILE A 225 7.32 -11.64 38.99
C ILE A 225 8.59 -11.09 38.36
N LEU A 226 9.74 -11.28 38.99
CA LEU A 226 11.01 -11.08 38.31
C LEU A 226 11.29 -12.29 37.42
N ARG A 227 11.35 -12.07 36.11
CA ARG A 227 11.57 -13.10 35.10
C ARG A 227 12.91 -12.85 34.39
N THR A 228 13.64 -13.93 34.15
CA THR A 228 14.82 -13.94 33.29
C THR A 228 14.66 -14.98 32.21
N ASP A 229 14.96 -14.59 30.97
CA ASP A 229 15.00 -15.48 29.82
C ASP A 229 16.40 -15.42 29.21
N VAL A 230 17.05 -16.57 29.09
CA VAL A 230 18.39 -16.72 28.54
C VAL A 230 18.31 -17.62 27.32
N TRP A 231 18.81 -17.13 26.19
CA TRP A 231 18.98 -17.91 24.98
C TRP A 231 20.46 -18.12 24.73
N ARG A 232 20.82 -19.35 24.36
CA ARG A 232 22.21 -19.77 24.16
C ARG A 232 22.35 -20.74 22.99
N ASP A 233 23.54 -20.76 22.40
CA ASP A 233 24.02 -21.76 21.45
C ASP A 233 25.29 -22.38 22.04
N ASP A 234 25.21 -23.65 22.46
CA ASP A 234 26.23 -24.30 23.31
C ASP A 234 26.58 -23.44 24.55
N ASP A 235 27.85 -23.04 24.67
CA ASP A 235 28.38 -22.21 25.76
C ASP A 235 28.24 -20.69 25.48
N LYS A 236 27.69 -20.29 24.32
CA LYS A 236 27.53 -18.89 23.93
C LYS A 236 26.16 -18.38 24.33
N ILE A 237 26.12 -17.35 25.16
CA ILE A 237 24.87 -16.62 25.42
C ILE A 237 24.60 -15.70 24.23
N LEU A 238 23.41 -15.80 23.65
CA LEU A 238 22.96 -15.01 22.50
C LEU A 238 22.09 -13.83 22.92
N ARG A 239 21.19 -14.08 23.88
CA ARG A 239 20.26 -13.06 24.42
C ARG A 239 20.00 -13.35 25.89
N VAL A 240 19.93 -12.29 26.68
CA VAL A 240 19.39 -12.31 28.04
C VAL A 240 18.33 -11.23 28.13
N THR A 241 17.16 -11.59 28.63
CA THR A 241 16.13 -10.60 28.98
C THR A 241 15.78 -10.71 30.45
N ILE A 242 15.69 -9.57 31.14
CA ILE A 242 15.38 -9.49 32.56
C ILE A 242 14.24 -8.48 32.72
N GLY A 243 13.15 -8.87 33.37
CA GLY A 243 12.00 -7.97 33.55
C GLY A 243 11.15 -8.28 34.78
N SER A 244 10.41 -7.27 35.23
CA SER A 244 9.37 -7.38 36.26
C SER A 244 8.01 -7.49 35.58
N TYR A 245 7.36 -8.64 35.65
CA TYR A 245 6.04 -8.90 35.10
C TYR A 245 4.96 -8.73 36.15
N ASN A 246 4.01 -7.83 35.91
CA ASN A 246 2.88 -7.57 36.78
C ASN A 246 1.71 -8.51 36.44
N LYS A 247 1.37 -9.38 37.40
CA LYS A 247 0.33 -10.40 37.23
C LYS A 247 -1.06 -9.80 37.03
N SER A 248 -1.31 -8.63 37.63
CA SER A 248 -2.63 -7.99 37.61
C SER A 248 -2.90 -7.29 36.28
N THR A 249 -1.91 -6.57 35.77
CA THR A 249 -2.02 -5.84 34.49
C THR A 249 -1.69 -6.71 33.28
N LYS A 250 -1.09 -7.89 33.52
CA LYS A 250 -0.53 -8.78 32.50
C LYS A 250 0.53 -8.10 31.62
N LYS A 251 1.29 -7.16 32.18
CA LYS A 251 2.32 -6.36 31.49
C LYS A 251 3.64 -6.36 32.26
N PHE A 252 4.75 -6.08 31.58
CA PHE A 252 6.02 -5.82 32.25
C PHE A 252 6.05 -4.39 32.81
N ASP A 253 6.32 -4.23 34.10
CA ASP A 253 6.59 -2.92 34.73
C ASP A 253 7.94 -2.36 34.26
N PHE A 254 8.91 -3.24 34.01
CA PHE A 254 10.14 -2.95 33.28
C PHE A 254 10.66 -4.21 32.61
N ILE A 255 11.40 -4.05 31.52
CA ILE A 255 12.12 -5.12 30.85
C ILE A 255 13.40 -4.59 30.20
N GLN A 256 14.49 -5.33 30.35
CA GLN A 256 15.79 -5.02 29.76
C GLN A 256 16.27 -6.23 28.96
N GLN A 257 16.71 -5.98 27.73
CA GLN A 257 17.34 -6.96 26.85
C GLN A 257 18.83 -6.66 26.76
N ILE A 258 19.63 -7.72 26.76
CA ILE A 258 21.05 -7.71 26.46
C ILE A 258 21.29 -8.81 25.41
N VAL A 259 22.03 -8.51 24.36
CA VAL A 259 22.24 -9.41 23.21
C VAL A 259 23.72 -9.45 22.82
N SER A 260 24.26 -10.63 22.49
CA SER A 260 25.60 -10.72 21.90
C SER A 260 25.49 -10.38 20.42
N ARG A 261 26.09 -9.27 19.98
CA ARG A 261 26.08 -8.88 18.56
C ARG A 261 27.48 -8.48 18.08
N PRO A 262 27.80 -8.69 16.78
CA PRO A 262 28.92 -8.01 16.14
C PRO A 262 28.77 -6.50 16.31
N ALA A 263 29.87 -5.83 16.65
CA ALA A 263 29.85 -4.44 17.07
C ALA A 263 29.20 -3.49 16.03
N SER A 264 29.35 -3.74 14.72
CA SER A 264 28.78 -2.91 13.62
C SER A 264 27.26 -2.67 13.68
N THR A 265 26.55 -3.32 14.59
CA THR A 265 25.10 -3.39 14.67
C THR A 265 24.50 -2.81 15.96
N TRP A 266 25.35 -2.19 16.79
CA TRP A 266 25.00 -1.62 18.08
C TRP A 266 24.40 -0.20 17.99
N LEU A 267 24.53 0.46 16.84
CA LEU A 267 24.51 1.93 16.79
C LEU A 267 23.15 2.60 17.07
N PHE A 268 22.02 1.90 16.97
CA PHE A 268 20.72 2.58 16.85
C PHE A 268 19.68 2.25 17.94
N ARG A 269 19.90 1.25 18.82
CA ARG A 269 18.86 0.87 19.81
C ARG A 269 19.29 0.75 21.26
N ASP A 270 20.58 0.72 21.57
CA ASP A 270 21.03 0.55 22.96
C ASP A 270 21.01 1.88 23.75
N ASN A 271 20.61 1.79 25.02
CA ASN A 271 20.45 2.93 25.95
C ASN A 271 21.74 3.22 26.74
N SER A 272 22.87 2.65 26.33
CA SER A 272 24.17 2.81 26.99
C SER A 272 24.76 4.22 26.78
N ILE A 273 24.32 5.13 27.66
CA ILE A 273 24.97 6.32 28.22
C ILE A 273 26.10 6.90 27.33
N GLY A 274 25.75 7.85 26.47
CA GLY A 274 26.76 8.71 25.84
C GLY A 274 26.22 9.80 24.91
N PHE A 275 25.10 9.57 24.22
CA PHE A 275 24.69 10.44 23.12
C PHE A 275 23.17 10.42 22.84
N LEU A 276 22.34 10.40 23.90
CA LEU A 276 20.87 10.41 23.76
C LEU A 276 20.35 11.62 22.94
N GLN A 277 21.02 12.78 23.03
CA GLN A 277 20.66 13.97 22.24
C GLN A 277 20.95 13.81 20.75
N THR A 278 22.15 13.38 20.35
CA THR A 278 22.46 13.20 18.92
C THR A 278 21.67 12.06 18.29
N ARG A 279 21.24 11.06 19.07
CA ARG A 279 20.33 10.00 18.61
C ARG A 279 18.94 10.52 18.29
N ALA A 280 18.34 11.31 19.18
CA ALA A 280 17.03 11.92 18.94
C ALA A 280 17.06 12.87 17.75
N GLU A 281 18.13 13.66 17.62
CA GLU A 281 18.36 14.53 16.46
C GLU A 281 18.50 13.73 15.16
N PHE A 282 19.29 12.65 15.15
CA PHE A 282 19.42 11.78 13.99
C PHE A 282 18.07 11.14 13.61
N ALA A 283 17.34 10.60 14.59
CA ALA A 283 16.04 9.96 14.34
C ALA A 283 15.01 10.95 13.80
N ALA A 284 14.96 12.18 14.35
CA ALA A 284 14.07 13.23 13.86
C ALA A 284 14.43 13.66 12.42
N LEU A 285 15.72 13.82 12.13
CA LEU A 285 16.19 14.18 10.79
C LEU A 285 15.91 13.07 9.78
N ALA A 286 16.15 11.80 10.15
CA ALA A 286 15.82 10.65 9.33
C ALA A 286 14.31 10.59 9.05
N ALA A 287 13.47 10.75 10.07
CA ALA A 287 12.02 10.78 9.92
C ALA A 287 11.55 11.88 8.96
N ASN A 288 12.05 13.11 9.11
CA ASN A 288 11.71 14.21 8.20
C ASN A 288 12.10 13.89 6.75
N ARG A 289 13.30 13.35 6.54
CA ARG A 289 13.79 13.01 5.20
C ARG A 289 13.02 11.86 4.56
N MET A 290 12.57 10.88 5.36
CA MET A 290 11.71 9.80 4.89
C MET A 290 10.29 10.29 4.59
N GLN A 291 9.77 11.24 5.37
CA GLN A 291 8.49 11.89 5.06
C GLN A 291 8.55 12.60 3.71
N GLU A 292 9.60 13.40 3.45
CA GLU A 292 9.79 14.08 2.16
C GLU A 292 9.81 13.09 0.98
N LYS A 293 10.47 11.94 1.14
CA LYS A 293 10.47 10.87 0.14
C LYS A 293 9.10 10.22 -0.04
N THR A 294 8.40 9.96 1.06
CA THR A 294 7.05 9.40 1.07
C THR A 294 6.10 10.32 0.28
N ASP A 295 6.12 11.62 0.58
CA ASP A 295 5.32 12.63 -0.08
C ASP A 295 5.67 12.73 -1.58
N GLY A 296 6.96 12.61 -1.92
CA GLY A 296 7.45 12.55 -3.30
C GLY A 296 6.84 11.36 -4.07
N TRP A 297 6.92 10.15 -3.52
CA TRP A 297 6.34 8.95 -4.12
C TRP A 297 4.82 9.04 -4.23
N TYR A 298 4.15 9.56 -3.21
CA TYR A 298 2.70 9.75 -3.24
C TYR A 298 2.31 10.73 -4.35
N LYS A 299 3.01 11.85 -4.49
CA LYS A 299 2.77 12.80 -5.60
C LYS A 299 3.00 12.14 -6.97
N THR A 300 4.08 11.39 -7.14
CA THR A 300 4.31 10.63 -8.39
C THR A 300 3.16 9.67 -8.68
N SER A 301 2.65 8.97 -7.66
CA SER A 301 1.51 8.06 -7.84
C SER A 301 0.25 8.77 -8.31
N GLN A 302 -0.02 9.98 -7.83
CA GLN A 302 -1.17 10.80 -8.23
C GLN A 302 -1.03 11.28 -9.68
N GLU A 303 0.19 11.66 -10.09
CA GLU A 303 0.46 12.05 -11.48
C GLU A 303 0.30 10.87 -12.44
N LEU A 304 0.74 9.67 -12.05
CA LEU A 304 0.56 8.43 -12.81
C LEU A 304 -0.91 8.02 -12.89
N PHE A 305 -1.64 8.13 -11.77
CA PHE A 305 -3.09 7.85 -11.72
C PHE A 305 -3.86 8.74 -12.71
N LYS A 306 -3.55 10.05 -12.75
CA LYS A 306 -4.17 10.99 -13.71
C LYS A 306 -3.88 10.66 -15.17
N LYS A 307 -2.77 9.98 -15.46
CA LYS A 307 -2.40 9.51 -16.80
C LYS A 307 -2.96 8.13 -17.12
N ALA A 308 -3.78 7.55 -16.23
CA ALA A 308 -4.27 6.17 -16.29
C ALA A 308 -3.16 5.09 -16.27
N SER A 309 -1.95 5.44 -15.80
CA SER A 309 -0.86 4.49 -15.53
C SER A 309 -1.04 3.87 -14.14
N TYR A 310 -2.08 3.05 -13.96
CA TYR A 310 -2.47 2.55 -12.64
C TYR A 310 -1.46 1.57 -12.02
N GLU A 311 -0.84 0.71 -12.81
CA GLU A 311 0.17 -0.25 -12.32
C GLU A 311 1.41 0.48 -11.78
N GLU A 312 1.96 1.42 -12.55
CA GLU A 312 3.08 2.27 -12.12
C GLU A 312 2.71 3.13 -10.90
N SER A 313 1.44 3.58 -10.80
CA SER A 313 0.92 4.27 -9.62
C SER A 313 0.97 3.38 -8.38
N VAL A 314 0.56 2.11 -8.50
CA VAL A 314 0.65 1.12 -7.40
C VAL A 314 2.10 0.88 -6.98
N GLU A 315 3.05 0.83 -7.92
CA GLU A 315 4.48 0.70 -7.60
C GLU A 315 5.00 1.88 -6.78
N ALA A 316 4.68 3.12 -7.20
CA ALA A 316 5.02 4.32 -6.44
C ALA A 316 4.38 4.31 -5.03
N LEU A 317 3.12 3.87 -4.92
CA LEU A 317 2.43 3.75 -3.63
C LEU A 317 3.04 2.66 -2.75
N ASN A 318 3.46 1.53 -3.31
CA ASN A 318 4.17 0.50 -2.55
C ASN A 318 5.47 1.03 -1.96
N ARG A 319 6.21 1.88 -2.70
CA ARG A 319 7.40 2.57 -2.19
C ARG A 319 7.04 3.56 -1.08
N ALA A 320 5.96 4.34 -1.24
CA ALA A 320 5.50 5.26 -0.18
C ALA A 320 5.07 4.52 1.10
N ILE A 321 4.28 3.44 0.96
CA ILE A 321 3.80 2.59 2.07
C ILE A 321 4.94 1.88 2.79
N GLU A 322 6.00 1.49 2.07
CA GLU A 322 7.20 0.92 2.69
C GLU A 322 7.84 1.92 3.67
N LEU A 323 7.81 3.22 3.34
CA LEU A 323 8.36 4.28 4.19
C LEU A 323 7.41 4.72 5.31
N ASP A 324 6.11 4.82 5.03
CA ASP A 324 5.07 5.23 5.99
C ASP A 324 3.84 4.30 5.93
N PRO A 325 3.94 3.10 6.54
CA PRO A 325 2.86 2.10 6.49
C PRO A 325 1.64 2.46 7.33
N GLN A 326 1.75 3.46 8.21
CA GLN A 326 0.67 3.88 9.11
C GLN A 326 -0.21 4.98 8.51
N ASN A 327 0.06 5.37 7.27
CA ASN A 327 -0.68 6.39 6.55
C ASN A 327 -1.87 5.79 5.80
N ALA A 328 -3.07 5.96 6.36
CA ALA A 328 -4.31 5.45 5.77
C ALA A 328 -4.52 5.93 4.33
N THR A 329 -4.14 7.18 4.02
CA THR A 329 -4.29 7.78 2.68
C THR A 329 -3.49 7.03 1.62
N LEU A 330 -2.29 6.52 1.95
CA LEU A 330 -1.49 5.76 0.97
C LEU A 330 -2.13 4.42 0.64
N TRP A 331 -2.71 3.76 1.65
CA TRP A 331 -3.43 2.50 1.46
C TRP A 331 -4.72 2.68 0.67
N ASP A 332 -5.46 3.76 0.93
CA ASP A 332 -6.66 4.13 0.18
C ASP A 332 -6.34 4.48 -1.28
N ALA A 333 -5.27 5.24 -1.53
CA ALA A 333 -4.79 5.52 -2.87
C ALA A 333 -4.34 4.23 -3.60
N LYS A 334 -3.69 3.30 -2.90
CA LYS A 334 -3.32 1.99 -3.47
C LYS A 334 -4.56 1.18 -3.82
N ALA A 335 -5.54 1.13 -2.93
CA ALA A 335 -6.81 0.46 -3.17
C ALA A 335 -7.52 1.04 -4.40
N SER A 336 -7.49 2.37 -4.56
CA SER A 336 -8.06 3.07 -5.70
C SER A 336 -7.37 2.76 -7.02
N SER A 337 -6.03 2.83 -7.07
CA SER A 337 -5.29 2.47 -8.29
C SER A 337 -5.54 1.00 -8.69
N LEU A 338 -5.55 0.08 -7.73
CA LEU A 338 -5.85 -1.34 -7.99
C LEU A 338 -7.30 -1.57 -8.45
N GLY A 339 -8.27 -0.95 -7.77
CA GLY A 339 -9.69 -1.16 -8.04
C GLY A 339 -10.11 -0.61 -9.40
N ILE A 340 -9.54 0.54 -9.80
CA ILE A 340 -9.76 1.12 -11.12
C ILE A 340 -9.07 0.30 -12.21
N ALA A 341 -7.79 -0.09 -12.03
CA ALA A 341 -7.11 -1.00 -12.97
C ALA A 341 -7.91 -2.29 -13.21
N ALA A 342 -8.39 -2.90 -12.12
CA ALA A 342 -9.18 -4.11 -12.16
C ALA A 342 -10.51 -3.95 -12.93
N SER A 343 -11.07 -2.74 -12.97
CA SER A 343 -12.30 -2.45 -13.72
C SER A 343 -12.12 -2.48 -15.24
N PHE A 344 -10.93 -2.15 -15.73
CA PHE A 344 -10.59 -2.21 -17.15
C PHE A 344 -10.26 -3.63 -17.60
N ASP A 345 -9.47 -4.36 -16.81
CA ASP A 345 -8.97 -5.68 -17.19
C ASP A 345 -9.89 -6.84 -16.76
N GLY A 346 -10.90 -6.54 -15.93
CA GLY A 346 -11.77 -7.54 -15.32
C GLY A 346 -11.04 -8.49 -14.37
N ASN A 347 -9.96 -8.02 -13.73
CA ASN A 347 -9.09 -8.86 -12.92
C ASN A 347 -9.60 -8.99 -11.47
N ARG A 348 -10.29 -10.09 -11.19
CA ARG A 348 -10.80 -10.41 -9.84
C ARG A 348 -9.72 -10.43 -8.75
N SER A 349 -8.48 -10.81 -9.08
CA SER A 349 -7.39 -10.86 -8.11
C SER A 349 -7.00 -9.45 -7.65
N GLN A 350 -6.94 -8.50 -8.58
CA GLN A 350 -6.63 -7.10 -8.25
C GLN A 350 -7.75 -6.45 -7.43
N TYR A 351 -9.02 -6.77 -7.68
CA TYR A 351 -10.12 -6.33 -6.80
C TYR A 351 -9.95 -6.84 -5.36
N ASN A 352 -9.56 -8.09 -5.18
CA ASN A 352 -9.32 -8.63 -3.83
C ASN A 352 -8.13 -7.94 -3.16
N GLU A 353 -7.08 -7.58 -3.91
CA GLU A 353 -5.96 -6.81 -3.36
C GLU A 353 -6.37 -5.37 -3.00
N SER A 354 -7.18 -4.73 -3.85
CA SER A 354 -7.78 -3.43 -3.58
C SER A 354 -8.58 -3.43 -2.27
N LEU A 355 -9.47 -4.42 -2.08
CA LEU A 355 -10.26 -4.54 -0.86
C LEU A 355 -9.40 -4.79 0.40
N LYS A 356 -8.31 -5.56 0.28
CA LYS A 356 -7.35 -5.73 1.40
C LYS A 356 -6.63 -4.43 1.75
N ALA A 357 -6.24 -3.64 0.74
CA ALA A 357 -5.66 -2.33 0.97
C ALA A 357 -6.66 -1.38 1.62
N GLN A 358 -7.94 -1.45 1.22
CA GLN A 358 -9.02 -0.67 1.83
C GLN A 358 -9.27 -1.07 3.28
N ASP A 359 -9.30 -2.37 3.59
CA ASP A 359 -9.41 -2.86 4.96
C ASP A 359 -8.26 -2.32 5.83
N LYS A 360 -7.05 -2.26 5.27
CA LYS A 360 -5.90 -1.68 5.97
C LYS A 360 -6.05 -0.18 6.20
N ALA A 361 -6.56 0.57 5.23
CA ALA A 361 -6.84 1.99 5.38
C ALA A 361 -7.87 2.24 6.51
N ILE A 362 -8.97 1.47 6.53
CA ILE A 362 -10.02 1.56 7.56
C ILE A 362 -9.49 1.17 8.94
N GLU A 363 -8.62 0.18 9.04
CA GLU A 363 -7.96 -0.17 10.30
C GLU A 363 -7.14 1.00 10.87
N LEU A 364 -6.47 1.75 10.00
CA LEU A 364 -5.62 2.88 10.38
C LEU A 364 -6.42 4.15 10.68
N ASP A 365 -7.53 4.38 9.99
CA ASP A 365 -8.40 5.54 10.19
C ASP A 365 -9.90 5.15 10.16
N PRO A 366 -10.41 4.50 11.23
CA PRO A 366 -11.78 3.99 11.25
C PRO A 366 -12.87 5.07 11.33
N GLY A 367 -12.48 6.33 11.54
CA GLY A 367 -13.41 7.47 11.60
C GLY A 367 -13.68 8.12 10.26
N ASN A 368 -12.99 7.69 9.20
CA ASN A 368 -13.04 8.32 7.90
C ASN A 368 -14.11 7.66 7.00
N SER A 369 -15.21 8.39 6.79
CA SER A 369 -16.36 7.93 6.00
C SER A 369 -15.99 7.61 4.55
N THR A 370 -15.08 8.38 3.93
CA THR A 370 -14.63 8.19 2.55
C THR A 370 -14.05 6.80 2.31
N LEU A 371 -13.37 6.22 3.29
CA LEU A 371 -12.79 4.88 3.15
C LEU A 371 -13.87 3.80 2.99
N HIS A 372 -15.01 3.96 3.66
CA HIS A 372 -16.15 3.06 3.50
C HIS A 372 -16.87 3.27 2.16
N ILE A 373 -16.91 4.52 1.65
CA ILE A 373 -17.43 4.82 0.31
C ILE A 373 -16.61 4.10 -0.76
N HIS A 374 -15.29 4.28 -0.75
CA HIS A 374 -14.39 3.62 -1.70
C HIS A 374 -14.52 2.09 -1.62
N LYS A 375 -14.60 1.53 -0.40
CA LYS A 375 -14.83 0.09 -0.22
C LYS A 375 -16.13 -0.37 -0.87
N GLY A 376 -17.25 0.30 -0.59
CA GLY A 376 -18.55 -0.01 -1.16
C GLY A 376 -18.53 0.05 -2.69
N PHE A 377 -17.85 1.06 -3.25
CA PHE A 377 -17.66 1.20 -4.70
C PHE A 377 -16.90 0.00 -5.31
N PHE A 378 -15.77 -0.41 -4.73
CA PHE A 378 -15.02 -1.57 -5.23
C PHE A 378 -15.78 -2.88 -5.08
N ILE A 379 -16.55 -3.07 -4.01
CA ILE A 379 -17.43 -4.24 -3.84
C ILE A 379 -18.50 -4.28 -4.94
N ALA A 380 -19.14 -3.15 -5.23
CA ALA A 380 -20.16 -3.06 -6.27
C ALA A 380 -19.60 -3.35 -7.67
N ASN A 381 -18.36 -2.93 -7.96
CA ASN A 381 -17.70 -3.23 -9.24
C ASN A 381 -17.26 -4.70 -9.32
N LEU A 382 -16.77 -5.27 -8.21
CA LEU A 382 -16.47 -6.70 -8.14
C LEU A 382 -17.73 -7.59 -8.33
N ALA A 383 -18.87 -7.14 -7.80
CA ALA A 383 -20.15 -7.80 -8.00
C ALA A 383 -20.57 -7.79 -9.47
N ASP A 384 -20.28 -6.70 -10.19
CA ASP A 384 -20.54 -6.56 -11.62
C ASP A 384 -19.76 -7.58 -12.46
N LEU A 385 -18.49 -7.76 -12.14
CA LEU A 385 -17.62 -8.75 -12.76
C LEU A 385 -18.15 -10.18 -12.57
N SER A 386 -18.80 -10.45 -11.44
CA SER A 386 -19.35 -11.76 -11.08
C SER A 386 -20.66 -12.09 -11.82
N GLY A 387 -21.15 -11.19 -12.69
CA GLY A 387 -22.42 -11.28 -13.40
C GLY A 387 -23.57 -10.64 -12.62
N HIS A 388 -24.60 -10.13 -13.33
CA HIS A 388 -25.71 -9.28 -12.85
C HIS A 388 -26.64 -9.87 -11.75
N LYS A 389 -26.22 -10.87 -10.97
CA LYS A 389 -27.04 -11.50 -9.94
C LYS A 389 -26.32 -11.79 -8.62
N ASN A 390 -25.19 -11.15 -8.34
CA ASN A 390 -24.61 -11.24 -7.00
C ASN A 390 -25.26 -10.23 -6.03
N GLU A 391 -26.56 -10.42 -5.78
CA GLU A 391 -27.36 -9.59 -4.86
C GLU A 391 -26.68 -9.45 -3.49
N SER A 392 -26.03 -10.52 -3.02
CA SER A 392 -25.30 -10.52 -1.74
C SER A 392 -24.15 -9.51 -1.70
N LEU A 393 -23.37 -9.37 -2.79
CA LEU A 393 -22.27 -8.40 -2.82
C LEU A 393 -22.81 -6.98 -2.98
N TYR A 394 -23.91 -6.78 -3.71
CA TYR A 394 -24.56 -5.48 -3.77
C TYR A 394 -25.07 -5.04 -2.40
N GLU A 395 -25.70 -5.94 -1.65
CA GLU A 395 -26.09 -5.67 -0.26
C GLU A 395 -24.89 -5.39 0.65
N GLU A 396 -23.75 -6.04 0.42
CA GLU A 396 -22.51 -5.74 1.14
C GLU A 396 -21.98 -4.34 0.80
N ALA A 397 -22.01 -3.93 -0.47
CA ALA A 397 -21.68 -2.57 -0.88
C ALA A 397 -22.61 -1.54 -0.20
N ILE A 398 -23.93 -1.80 -0.17
CA ILE A 398 -24.88 -0.94 0.55
C ILE A 398 -24.53 -0.83 2.04
N LYS A 399 -24.13 -1.92 2.70
CA LYS A 399 -23.72 -1.87 4.11
C LYS A 399 -22.50 -1.00 4.34
N GLU A 400 -21.54 -0.99 3.42
CA GLU A 400 -20.38 -0.09 3.53
C GLU A 400 -20.80 1.37 3.32
N PHE A 401 -21.68 1.68 2.38
CA PHE A 401 -22.25 3.03 2.26
C PHE A 401 -23.06 3.43 3.51
N ASP A 402 -23.80 2.50 4.11
CA ASP A 402 -24.50 2.76 5.37
C ASP A 402 -23.54 3.10 6.51
N LYS A 403 -22.41 2.39 6.63
CA LYS A 403 -21.35 2.74 7.59
C LYS A 403 -20.74 4.11 7.32
N ALA A 404 -20.50 4.45 6.05
CA ALA A 404 -20.04 5.78 5.68
C ALA A 404 -21.02 6.86 6.16
N LEU A 405 -22.32 6.63 5.98
CA LEU A 405 -23.41 7.51 6.40
C LEU A 405 -23.67 7.52 7.91
N GLU A 406 -23.30 6.46 8.63
CA GLU A 406 -23.28 6.45 10.10
C GLU A 406 -22.16 7.35 10.65
N LEU A 407 -21.01 7.38 9.98
CA LEU A 407 -19.86 8.24 10.33
C LEU A 407 -20.10 9.69 9.92
N ASP A 408 -20.62 9.91 8.71
CA ASP A 408 -20.95 11.22 8.16
C ASP A 408 -22.30 11.20 7.42
N PRO A 409 -23.40 11.52 8.14
CA PRO A 409 -24.74 11.55 7.55
C PRO A 409 -24.92 12.61 6.46
N MET A 410 -24.02 13.60 6.38
CA MET A 410 -24.07 14.70 5.42
C MET A 410 -23.30 14.42 4.14
N ASN A 411 -22.66 13.25 4.03
CA ASN A 411 -21.87 12.88 2.86
C ASN A 411 -22.76 12.57 1.64
N GLU A 412 -22.79 13.49 0.68
CA GLU A 412 -23.57 13.44 -0.56
C GLU A 412 -23.14 12.31 -1.51
N GLU A 413 -21.83 12.04 -1.54
CA GLU A 413 -21.24 11.01 -2.40
C GLU A 413 -21.69 9.61 -1.96
N ALA A 414 -21.69 9.33 -0.66
CA ALA A 414 -22.19 8.08 -0.09
C ALA A 414 -23.67 7.83 -0.43
N TRP A 415 -24.52 8.87 -0.31
CA TRP A 415 -25.93 8.79 -0.70
C TRP A 415 -26.09 8.51 -2.20
N THR A 416 -25.29 9.15 -3.04
CA THR A 416 -25.33 9.01 -4.50
C THR A 416 -24.91 7.61 -4.95
N TYR A 417 -23.80 7.07 -4.43
CA TYR A 417 -23.38 5.70 -4.75
C TYR A 417 -24.35 4.65 -4.23
N LYS A 418 -24.87 4.82 -3.01
CA LYS A 418 -25.92 3.97 -2.46
C LYS A 418 -27.14 3.95 -3.38
N ALA A 419 -27.60 5.12 -3.82
CA ALA A 419 -28.73 5.25 -4.74
C ALA A 419 -28.47 4.56 -6.08
N SER A 420 -27.27 4.74 -6.65
CA SER A 420 -26.85 4.14 -7.91
C SER A 420 -26.90 2.61 -7.86
N VAL A 421 -26.36 1.99 -6.80
CA VAL A 421 -26.40 0.53 -6.64
C VAL A 421 -27.83 0.03 -6.44
N LEU A 422 -28.65 0.73 -5.65
CA LEU A 422 -30.06 0.41 -5.45
C LEU A 422 -30.84 0.43 -6.77
N ASP A 423 -30.64 1.45 -7.61
CA ASP A 423 -31.39 1.62 -8.86
C ASP A 423 -30.90 0.70 -10.00
N THR A 424 -29.59 0.65 -10.22
CA THR A 424 -29.02 0.00 -11.41
C THR A 424 -28.80 -1.50 -11.22
N ARG A 425 -28.49 -1.95 -10.00
CA ARG A 425 -28.10 -3.34 -9.72
C ARG A 425 -29.15 -4.13 -8.97
N LEU A 426 -29.89 -3.48 -8.07
CA LEU A 426 -30.94 -4.12 -7.27
C LEU A 426 -32.36 -3.84 -7.78
N ASN A 427 -32.52 -2.95 -8.78
CA ASN A 427 -33.81 -2.55 -9.34
C ASN A 427 -34.81 -2.04 -8.28
N LYS A 428 -34.29 -1.41 -7.21
CA LYS A 428 -35.05 -0.80 -6.12
C LYS A 428 -35.22 0.70 -6.34
N SER A 429 -35.75 1.09 -7.51
CA SER A 429 -35.81 2.49 -7.95
C SER A 429 -36.55 3.43 -6.99
N ALA A 430 -37.53 2.93 -6.22
CA ALA A 430 -38.23 3.72 -5.20
C ALA A 430 -37.33 4.07 -4.00
N GLU A 431 -36.50 3.13 -3.54
CA GLU A 431 -35.53 3.37 -2.46
C GLU A 431 -34.38 4.24 -2.95
N ALA A 432 -33.90 4.00 -4.17
CA ALA A 432 -32.87 4.82 -4.81
C ALA A 432 -33.31 6.29 -4.96
N LEU A 433 -34.57 6.53 -5.33
CA LEU A 433 -35.12 7.88 -5.45
C LEU A 433 -35.01 8.66 -4.13
N LEU A 434 -35.33 8.01 -3.00
CA LEU A 434 -35.20 8.64 -1.67
C LEU A 434 -33.75 8.98 -1.34
N ALA A 435 -32.80 8.12 -1.73
CA ALA A 435 -31.38 8.37 -1.51
C ALA A 435 -30.84 9.49 -2.41
N TYR A 436 -31.26 9.55 -3.69
CA TYR A 436 -30.94 10.68 -4.57
C TYR A 436 -31.53 11.99 -4.07
N ASP A 437 -32.78 12.00 -3.61
CA ASP A 437 -33.40 13.18 -3.00
C ASP A 437 -32.59 13.65 -1.79
N LYS A 438 -32.08 12.73 -0.97
CA LYS A 438 -31.20 13.08 0.16
C LYS A 438 -29.87 13.67 -0.28
N ALA A 439 -29.21 13.09 -1.27
CA ALA A 439 -27.96 13.66 -1.81
C ALA A 439 -28.19 15.09 -2.33
N ILE A 440 -29.25 15.30 -3.11
CA ILE A 440 -29.61 16.61 -3.68
C ILE A 440 -29.97 17.64 -2.59
N ASP A 441 -30.72 17.23 -1.56
CA ASP A 441 -31.10 18.10 -0.44
C ASP A 441 -29.87 18.57 0.37
N LEU A 442 -28.83 17.72 0.48
CA LEU A 442 -27.61 18.01 1.23
C LEU A 442 -26.68 18.97 0.47
N ASP A 443 -26.60 18.82 -0.85
CA ASP A 443 -25.74 19.62 -1.73
C ASP A 443 -26.37 21.00 -2.07
N GLY A 444 -27.68 21.14 -1.83
CA GLY A 444 -28.48 22.33 -2.11
C GLY A 444 -28.22 23.53 -1.19
N GLU A 445 -27.10 24.25 -1.41
CA GLU A 445 -26.84 25.71 -1.26
C GLU A 445 -25.33 26.02 -1.25
N ASN A 446 -24.45 24.99 -1.13
CA ASN A 446 -22.99 25.15 -1.02
C ASN A 446 -22.17 24.24 -1.97
N ALA A 447 -22.79 23.64 -3.00
CA ALA A 447 -22.09 22.74 -3.94
C ALA A 447 -20.78 23.35 -4.47
N ILE A 448 -19.65 22.81 -4.02
CA ILE A 448 -18.30 23.16 -4.51
C ILE A 448 -18.04 22.45 -5.85
N ASP A 449 -18.77 21.34 -6.11
CA ASP A 449 -18.66 20.52 -7.30
C ASP A 449 -20.01 20.31 -7.99
N ASN A 450 -20.23 20.98 -9.12
CA ASN A 450 -21.44 20.84 -9.93
C ASN A 450 -21.55 19.45 -10.60
N GLU A 451 -20.46 18.68 -10.69
CA GLU A 451 -20.45 17.37 -11.34
C GLU A 451 -21.18 16.32 -10.50
N SER A 452 -20.86 16.23 -9.20
CA SER A 452 -21.51 15.31 -8.26
C SER A 452 -23.02 15.57 -8.16
N LEU A 453 -23.43 16.85 -8.06
CA LEU A 453 -24.85 17.21 -8.06
C LEU A 453 -25.55 16.83 -9.37
N SER A 454 -24.89 17.08 -10.51
CA SER A 454 -25.40 16.68 -11.83
C SER A 454 -25.61 15.16 -11.91
N ASN A 455 -24.68 14.37 -11.37
CA ASN A 455 -24.80 12.90 -11.35
C ASN A 455 -25.98 12.44 -10.48
N ALA A 456 -26.22 13.06 -9.31
CA ALA A 456 -27.38 12.75 -8.47
C ALA A 456 -28.71 13.09 -9.18
N TRP A 457 -28.81 14.23 -9.85
CA TRP A 457 -29.99 14.60 -10.64
C TRP A 457 -30.23 13.67 -11.83
N SER A 458 -29.18 13.26 -12.53
CA SER A 458 -29.26 12.29 -13.64
C SER A 458 -29.74 10.92 -13.15
N GLY A 459 -29.19 10.45 -12.02
CA GLY A 459 -29.63 9.21 -11.37
C GLY A 459 -31.09 9.26 -10.94
N LYS A 460 -31.52 10.38 -10.33
CA LYS A 460 -32.93 10.65 -10.00
C LYS A 460 -33.83 10.60 -11.24
N GLY A 461 -33.42 11.23 -12.34
CA GLY A 461 -34.13 11.21 -13.62
C GLY A 461 -34.34 9.78 -14.12
N THR A 462 -33.29 8.95 -14.07
CA THR A 462 -33.35 7.55 -14.48
C THR A 462 -34.28 6.72 -13.59
N ALA A 463 -34.18 6.86 -12.26
CA ALA A 463 -35.06 6.18 -11.31
C ALA A 463 -36.54 6.57 -11.52
N LEU A 464 -36.82 7.85 -11.76
CA LEU A 464 -38.17 8.34 -12.05
C LEU A 464 -38.73 7.77 -13.36
N ALA A 465 -37.90 7.65 -14.41
CA ALA A 465 -38.31 7.03 -15.67
C ALA A 465 -38.69 5.56 -15.51
N LYS A 466 -37.90 4.77 -14.75
CA LYS A 466 -38.20 3.37 -14.42
C LYS A 466 -39.51 3.21 -13.64
N LEU A 467 -39.85 4.20 -12.81
CA LEU A 467 -41.12 4.26 -12.07
C LEU A 467 -42.29 4.79 -12.91
N GLY A 468 -42.08 5.14 -14.19
CA GLY A 468 -43.09 5.69 -15.09
C GLY A 468 -43.45 7.17 -14.82
N ARG A 469 -42.69 7.86 -13.96
CA ARG A 469 -42.87 9.28 -13.61
C ARG A 469 -42.13 10.18 -14.61
N TYR A 470 -42.51 10.08 -15.88
CA TYR A 470 -41.74 10.65 -16.99
C TYR A 470 -41.58 12.18 -16.94
N ASN A 471 -42.61 12.95 -16.59
CA ASN A 471 -42.47 14.42 -16.54
C ASN A 471 -41.43 14.88 -15.50
N GLU A 472 -41.47 14.30 -14.31
CA GLU A 472 -40.51 14.60 -13.25
C GLU A 472 -39.09 14.11 -13.61
N SER A 473 -39.01 12.99 -14.34
CA SER A 473 -37.75 12.49 -14.89
C SER A 473 -37.11 13.50 -15.85
N PHE A 474 -37.90 14.10 -16.74
CA PHE A 474 -37.40 15.11 -17.68
C PHE A 474 -36.91 16.36 -16.96
N GLU A 475 -37.64 16.84 -15.96
CA GLU A 475 -37.20 17.97 -15.12
C GLU A 475 -35.88 17.68 -14.40
N ALA A 476 -35.72 16.47 -13.87
CA ALA A 476 -34.47 16.05 -13.23
C ALA A 476 -33.30 15.99 -14.22
N PHE A 477 -33.51 15.45 -15.43
CA PHE A 477 -32.49 15.48 -16.47
C PHE A 477 -32.13 16.89 -16.91
N ASP A 478 -33.12 17.78 -17.05
CA ASP A 478 -32.87 19.20 -17.38
C ASP A 478 -32.02 19.88 -16.30
N LYS A 479 -32.26 19.59 -15.02
CA LYS A 479 -31.41 20.07 -13.93
C LYS A 479 -29.99 19.55 -14.00
N ALA A 480 -29.80 18.25 -14.27
CA ALA A 480 -28.47 17.68 -14.46
C ALA A 480 -27.71 18.36 -15.63
N ILE A 481 -28.38 18.55 -16.76
CA ILE A 481 -27.79 19.21 -17.94
C ILE A 481 -27.43 20.69 -17.65
N GLU A 482 -28.29 21.41 -16.93
CA GLU A 482 -28.02 22.81 -16.50
C GLU A 482 -26.76 22.92 -15.64
N LEU A 483 -26.51 21.93 -14.78
CA LEU A 483 -25.39 21.92 -13.85
C LEU A 483 -24.05 21.56 -14.52
N ASN A 484 -24.06 20.63 -15.48
CA ASN A 484 -22.85 20.24 -16.20
C ASN A 484 -23.08 20.16 -17.71
N LEU A 485 -23.00 21.32 -18.36
CA LEU A 485 -23.20 21.45 -19.80
C LEU A 485 -22.15 20.67 -20.62
N GLN A 486 -20.90 20.58 -20.15
CA GLN A 486 -19.79 19.98 -20.90
C GLN A 486 -19.75 18.44 -20.84
N ALA A 487 -20.29 17.81 -19.79
CA ALA A 487 -20.39 16.35 -19.67
C ALA A 487 -21.81 15.80 -19.94
N SER A 488 -22.69 16.61 -20.54
CA SER A 488 -24.13 16.31 -20.65
C SER A 488 -24.53 15.23 -21.65
N ALA A 489 -23.62 14.70 -22.49
CA ALA A 489 -23.95 13.78 -23.58
C ALA A 489 -24.66 12.48 -23.09
N PHE A 490 -24.18 11.89 -21.98
CA PHE A 490 -24.83 10.71 -21.40
C PHE A 490 -26.20 11.04 -20.79
N VAL A 491 -26.37 12.23 -20.23
CA VAL A 491 -27.64 12.69 -19.66
C VAL A 491 -28.66 12.95 -20.77
N TRP A 492 -28.24 13.53 -21.90
CA TRP A 492 -29.07 13.69 -23.09
C TRP A 492 -29.54 12.35 -23.67
N LEU A 493 -28.65 11.35 -23.70
CA LEU A 493 -29.01 9.99 -24.12
C LEU A 493 -30.08 9.41 -23.18
N ALA A 494 -29.86 9.45 -21.87
CA ALA A 494 -30.82 8.95 -20.88
C ALA A 494 -32.18 9.66 -20.96
N LYS A 495 -32.17 10.99 -21.16
CA LYS A 495 -33.38 11.77 -21.40
C LYS A 495 -34.09 11.34 -22.68
N GLY A 496 -33.35 11.13 -23.77
CA GLY A 496 -33.88 10.63 -25.05
C GLY A 496 -34.55 9.26 -24.90
N ASP A 497 -33.91 8.34 -24.18
CA ASP A 497 -34.46 7.00 -23.91
C ASP A 497 -35.75 7.06 -23.09
N ALA A 498 -35.79 7.92 -22.06
CA ALA A 498 -37.01 8.13 -21.27
C ALA A 498 -38.13 8.77 -22.12
N LEU A 499 -37.81 9.73 -22.99
CA LEU A 499 -38.76 10.36 -23.90
C LEU A 499 -39.33 9.34 -24.89
N ASN A 500 -38.47 8.48 -25.46
CA ASN A 500 -38.86 7.42 -26.38
C ASN A 500 -39.79 6.40 -25.69
N GLN A 501 -39.45 5.96 -24.48
CA GLN A 501 -40.30 5.07 -23.67
C GLN A 501 -41.67 5.67 -23.34
N SER A 502 -41.73 6.99 -23.13
CA SER A 502 -42.99 7.71 -22.89
C SER A 502 -43.83 7.97 -24.17
N GLY A 503 -43.30 7.64 -25.35
CA GLY A 503 -43.94 7.89 -26.65
C GLY A 503 -43.76 9.30 -27.21
N ARG A 504 -42.90 10.13 -26.61
CA ARG A 504 -42.58 11.50 -27.07
C ARG A 504 -41.46 11.48 -28.12
N TYR A 505 -41.73 10.82 -29.24
CA TYR A 505 -40.71 10.46 -30.23
C TYR A 505 -39.99 11.65 -30.89
N GLU A 506 -40.70 12.76 -31.15
CA GLU A 506 -40.09 13.98 -31.71
C GLU A 506 -39.02 14.56 -30.79
N GLU A 507 -39.34 14.67 -29.50
CA GLU A 507 -38.44 15.21 -28.48
C GLU A 507 -37.30 14.24 -28.17
N ALA A 508 -37.56 12.92 -28.25
CA ALA A 508 -36.51 11.91 -28.16
C ALA A 508 -35.48 12.07 -29.29
N ALA A 509 -35.94 12.21 -30.54
CA ALA A 509 -35.06 12.44 -31.68
C ALA A 509 -34.20 13.71 -31.50
N PHE A 510 -34.79 14.79 -30.99
CA PHE A 510 -34.05 16.01 -30.66
C PHE A 510 -33.00 15.79 -29.55
N ALA A 511 -33.35 15.06 -28.49
CA ALA A 511 -32.41 14.74 -27.41
C ALA A 511 -31.21 13.93 -27.91
N TYR A 512 -31.43 12.96 -28.80
CA TYR A 512 -30.34 12.20 -29.42
C TYR A 512 -29.45 13.06 -30.33
N ASP A 513 -30.02 14.05 -31.04
CA ASP A 513 -29.21 15.01 -31.80
C ASP A 513 -28.27 15.82 -30.89
N LYS A 514 -28.71 16.16 -29.67
CA LYS A 514 -27.85 16.82 -28.68
C LYS A 514 -26.66 15.97 -28.26
N VAL A 515 -26.79 14.64 -28.19
CA VAL A 515 -25.65 13.75 -27.90
C VAL A 515 -24.57 13.90 -28.97
N VAL A 516 -24.97 13.98 -30.24
CA VAL A 516 -24.06 14.12 -31.39
C VAL A 516 -23.44 15.52 -31.45
N GLU A 517 -24.24 16.57 -31.22
CA GLU A 517 -23.74 17.96 -31.22
C GLU A 517 -22.63 18.20 -30.19
N GLN A 518 -22.71 17.53 -29.04
CA GLN A 518 -21.72 17.63 -27.97
C GLN A 518 -20.36 17.01 -28.33
N ASN A 519 -20.27 16.22 -29.42
CA ASN A 519 -19.04 15.59 -29.93
C ASN A 519 -18.07 15.14 -28.81
N PRO A 520 -18.44 14.14 -28.00
CA PRO A 520 -17.54 13.65 -26.96
C PRO A 520 -16.26 13.13 -27.62
N ASP A 521 -15.11 13.72 -27.28
CA ASP A 521 -13.79 13.53 -27.91
C ASP A 521 -13.33 12.05 -28.03
N SER A 522 -14.03 11.10 -27.41
CA SER A 522 -13.61 9.70 -27.27
C SER A 522 -14.66 8.61 -27.56
N SER A 523 -15.86 8.89 -28.08
CA SER A 523 -16.93 7.85 -28.08
C SER A 523 -17.74 7.71 -29.37
N GLN A 524 -17.12 7.22 -30.45
CA GLN A 524 -17.82 6.80 -31.69
C GLN A 524 -18.96 5.80 -31.41
N ALA A 525 -18.80 4.92 -30.42
CA ALA A 525 -19.85 3.98 -30.00
C ALA A 525 -21.08 4.70 -29.38
N LEU A 526 -20.86 5.75 -28.58
CA LEU A 526 -21.95 6.56 -28.01
C LEU A 526 -22.71 7.32 -29.09
N ILE A 527 -21.99 7.91 -30.04
CA ILE A 527 -22.56 8.59 -31.20
C ILE A 527 -23.37 7.62 -32.05
N ALA A 528 -22.83 6.43 -32.33
CA ALA A 528 -23.54 5.38 -33.06
C ALA A 528 -24.80 4.91 -32.30
N HIS A 529 -24.73 4.76 -30.98
CA HIS A 529 -25.88 4.41 -30.16
C HIS A 529 -26.96 5.49 -30.22
N ALA A 530 -26.61 6.78 -30.07
CA ALA A 530 -27.55 7.88 -30.19
C ALA A 530 -28.24 7.92 -31.57
N TYR A 531 -27.50 7.70 -32.66
CA TYR A 531 -28.08 7.61 -34.00
C TYR A 531 -29.01 6.40 -34.16
N GLY A 532 -28.65 5.24 -33.63
CA GLY A 532 -29.49 4.04 -33.64
C GLY A 532 -30.79 4.26 -32.87
N SER A 533 -30.71 4.83 -31.66
CA SER A 533 -31.88 5.16 -30.84
C SER A 533 -32.74 6.26 -31.48
N LYS A 534 -32.12 7.24 -32.17
CA LYS A 534 -32.86 8.22 -32.99
C LYS A 534 -33.62 7.54 -34.13
N GLY A 535 -32.99 6.59 -34.82
CA GLY A 535 -33.65 5.80 -35.87
C GLY A 535 -34.84 5.01 -35.34
N ASP A 536 -34.73 4.44 -34.14
CA ASP A 536 -35.83 3.74 -33.47
C ASP A 536 -37.00 4.68 -33.13
N ALA A 537 -36.70 5.84 -32.55
CA ALA A 537 -37.72 6.85 -32.23
C ALA A 537 -38.43 7.37 -33.50
N LEU A 538 -37.68 7.68 -34.56
CA LEU A 538 -38.23 8.12 -35.84
C LEU A 538 -39.07 7.03 -36.53
N SER A 539 -38.63 5.78 -36.47
CA SER A 539 -39.41 4.64 -36.98
C SER A 539 -40.72 4.46 -36.22
N ALA A 540 -40.68 4.54 -34.88
CA ALA A 540 -41.87 4.47 -34.03
C ALA A 540 -42.83 5.66 -34.27
N TRP A 541 -42.29 6.82 -34.64
CA TRP A 541 -43.07 7.99 -35.06
C TRP A 541 -43.63 7.87 -36.48
N GLY A 542 -43.18 6.90 -37.28
CA GLY A 542 -43.59 6.70 -38.67
C GLY A 542 -42.80 7.51 -39.69
N LYS A 543 -41.71 8.17 -39.29
CA LYS A 543 -40.80 8.91 -40.16
C LYS A 543 -39.69 8.01 -40.71
N TYR A 544 -40.08 7.03 -41.51
CA TYR A 544 -39.17 5.97 -41.96
C TYR A 544 -38.02 6.48 -42.83
N ASP A 545 -38.19 7.52 -43.66
CA ASP A 545 -37.10 8.09 -44.48
C ASP A 545 -35.99 8.70 -43.60
N GLU A 546 -36.37 9.46 -42.57
CA GLU A 546 -35.42 10.06 -41.61
C GLU A 546 -34.77 8.96 -40.74
N ALA A 547 -35.53 7.91 -40.38
CA ALA A 547 -35.03 6.78 -39.61
C ALA A 547 -33.93 6.01 -40.36
N VAL A 548 -34.10 5.80 -41.67
CA VAL A 548 -33.08 5.14 -42.51
C VAL A 548 -31.77 5.93 -42.50
N ILE A 549 -31.83 7.26 -42.59
CA ILE A 549 -30.63 8.13 -42.51
C ILE A 549 -29.97 8.00 -41.15
N ALA A 550 -30.75 8.01 -40.07
CA ALA A 550 -30.20 7.83 -38.72
C ALA A 550 -29.52 6.47 -38.54
N TYR A 551 -30.12 5.39 -39.05
CA TYR A 551 -29.49 4.07 -39.04
C TYR A 551 -28.21 4.01 -39.88
N ASP A 552 -28.16 4.70 -41.02
CA ASP A 552 -26.95 4.81 -41.83
C ASP A 552 -25.81 5.50 -41.07
N ASN A 553 -26.09 6.63 -40.42
CA ASN A 553 -25.11 7.32 -39.58
C ASN A 553 -24.63 6.45 -38.42
N ALA A 554 -25.51 5.65 -37.80
CA ALA A 554 -25.12 4.72 -36.74
C ALA A 554 -24.14 3.66 -37.25
N ILE A 555 -24.41 3.08 -38.42
CA ILE A 555 -23.56 2.05 -39.06
C ILE A 555 -22.22 2.63 -39.48
N GLU A 556 -22.18 3.85 -40.02
CA GLU A 556 -20.94 4.52 -40.41
C GLU A 556 -20.02 4.79 -39.20
N ASN A 557 -20.59 5.14 -38.05
CA ASN A 557 -19.82 5.43 -36.84
C ASN A 557 -19.38 4.16 -36.08
N TYR A 558 -20.13 3.06 -36.16
CA TYR A 558 -19.79 1.81 -35.49
C TYR A 558 -20.26 0.58 -36.28
N PRO A 559 -19.49 0.14 -37.30
CA PRO A 559 -19.90 -0.95 -38.18
C PRO A 559 -19.75 -2.35 -37.58
N SER A 560 -19.18 -2.49 -36.38
CA SER A 560 -18.83 -3.78 -35.78
C SER A 560 -19.99 -4.54 -35.11
N GLU A 561 -19.79 -5.85 -34.97
CA GLU A 561 -20.71 -6.76 -34.29
C GLU A 561 -20.81 -6.52 -32.78
N PRO A 562 -21.98 -6.76 -32.13
CA PRO A 562 -23.28 -7.17 -32.69
C PRO A 562 -24.22 -5.99 -33.01
N MET A 563 -23.79 -4.74 -32.76
CA MET A 563 -24.64 -3.55 -32.89
C MET A 563 -24.93 -3.21 -34.36
N GLY A 564 -23.96 -3.42 -35.25
CA GLY A 564 -24.13 -3.22 -36.69
C GLY A 564 -25.23 -4.13 -37.27
N ALA A 565 -25.22 -5.42 -36.95
CA ALA A 565 -26.19 -6.40 -37.46
C ALA A 565 -27.64 -6.03 -37.10
N GLN A 566 -27.88 -5.65 -35.84
CA GLN A 566 -29.21 -5.22 -35.37
C GLN A 566 -29.66 -3.93 -36.07
N THR A 567 -28.74 -2.99 -36.28
CA THR A 567 -29.03 -1.71 -36.93
C THR A 567 -29.37 -1.89 -38.42
N TRP A 568 -28.66 -2.79 -39.12
CA TRP A 568 -29.00 -3.18 -40.50
C TRP A 568 -30.38 -3.81 -40.60
N HIS A 569 -30.75 -4.68 -39.65
CA HIS A 569 -32.10 -5.25 -39.63
C HIS A 569 -33.16 -4.16 -39.41
N LYS A 570 -32.96 -3.27 -38.44
CA LYS A 570 -33.88 -2.16 -38.17
C LYS A 570 -34.03 -1.24 -39.39
N LYS A 571 -32.94 -0.94 -40.09
CA LYS A 571 -32.96 -0.24 -41.39
C LYS A 571 -33.79 -0.98 -42.43
N GLY A 572 -33.67 -2.30 -42.53
CA GLY A 572 -34.48 -3.13 -43.42
C GLY A 572 -35.98 -3.02 -43.15
N ILE A 573 -36.40 -3.03 -41.87
CA ILE A 573 -37.80 -2.82 -41.48
C ILE A 573 -38.29 -1.44 -41.95
N ALA A 574 -37.51 -0.38 -41.70
CA ALA A 574 -37.88 0.97 -42.12
C ALA A 574 -37.98 1.10 -43.65
N LEU A 575 -37.05 0.51 -44.40
CA LEU A 575 -37.09 0.46 -45.88
C LEU A 575 -38.30 -0.31 -46.41
N GLN A 576 -38.68 -1.41 -45.75
CA GLN A 576 -39.87 -2.17 -46.09
C GLN A 576 -41.14 -1.34 -45.87
N ALA A 577 -41.22 -0.58 -44.76
CA ALA A 577 -42.32 0.33 -44.49
C ALA A 577 -42.45 1.46 -45.52
N LEU A 578 -41.33 1.87 -46.14
CA LEU A 578 -41.28 2.81 -47.28
C LEU A 578 -41.63 2.17 -48.64
N GLY A 579 -41.82 0.86 -48.71
CA GLY A 579 -42.03 0.13 -49.97
C GLY A 579 -40.76 -0.04 -50.81
N ARG A 580 -39.57 0.22 -50.26
CA ARG A 580 -38.26 0.06 -50.93
C ARG A 580 -37.75 -1.37 -50.79
N THR A 581 -38.48 -2.33 -51.36
CA THR A 581 -38.28 -3.77 -51.14
C THR A 581 -36.88 -4.26 -51.49
N SER A 582 -36.28 -3.81 -52.61
CA SER A 582 -34.92 -4.22 -53.00
C SER A 582 -33.86 -3.79 -51.98
N ASP A 583 -34.02 -2.60 -51.43
CA ASP A 583 -33.06 -2.02 -50.49
C ASP A 583 -33.23 -2.67 -49.10
N ALA A 584 -34.48 -2.99 -48.74
CA ALA A 584 -34.80 -3.75 -47.53
C ALA A 584 -34.18 -5.15 -47.58
N ASP A 585 -34.32 -5.88 -48.70
CA ASP A 585 -33.73 -7.20 -48.87
C ASP A 585 -32.20 -7.16 -48.77
N ALA A 586 -31.57 -6.13 -49.35
CA ALA A 586 -30.13 -5.91 -49.21
C ALA A 586 -29.71 -5.63 -47.76
N ALA A 587 -30.48 -4.82 -47.03
CA ALA A 587 -30.23 -4.53 -45.62
C ALA A 587 -30.39 -5.77 -44.73
N PHE A 588 -31.42 -6.59 -44.95
CA PHE A 588 -31.60 -7.87 -44.25
C PHE A 588 -30.50 -8.87 -44.58
N ALA A 589 -30.08 -8.96 -45.85
CA ALA A 589 -28.96 -9.81 -46.24
C ALA A 589 -27.67 -9.39 -45.52
N LYS A 590 -27.43 -8.07 -45.39
CA LYS A 590 -26.27 -7.56 -44.66
C LYS A 590 -26.35 -7.84 -43.16
N ALA A 591 -27.52 -7.65 -42.54
CA ALA A 591 -27.75 -8.04 -41.14
C ALA A 591 -27.43 -9.52 -40.90
N LYS A 592 -27.84 -10.40 -41.82
CA LYS A 592 -27.58 -11.85 -41.74
C LYS A 592 -26.12 -12.21 -41.97
N GLU A 593 -25.43 -11.55 -42.90
CA GLU A 593 -23.98 -11.69 -43.09
C GLU A 593 -23.22 -11.35 -41.80
N LEU A 594 -23.73 -10.32 -41.11
CA LEU A 594 -23.28 -9.85 -39.80
C LEU A 594 -23.83 -10.70 -38.64
N GLY A 595 -24.29 -11.94 -38.88
CA GLY A 595 -24.67 -12.87 -37.81
C GLY A 595 -25.96 -12.52 -37.05
N TYR A 596 -26.84 -11.67 -37.59
CA TYR A 596 -28.18 -11.48 -37.01
C TYR A 596 -29.02 -12.75 -37.17
N GLU A 597 -29.25 -13.47 -36.07
CA GLU A 597 -30.08 -14.67 -35.99
C GLU A 597 -31.39 -14.35 -35.25
N LYS A 598 -32.43 -13.90 -35.98
CA LYS A 598 -33.79 -13.79 -35.42
C LYS A 598 -34.83 -14.16 -36.45
#